data_AF-A0A356QEX9-F1
#
_entry.id   AF-A0A356QEX9-F1
#
_cell.length_a   1.000
_cell.length_b   1.000
_cell.length_c   1.000
_cell.angle_alpha   90.00
_cell.angle_beta   90.00
_cell.angle_gamma   90.00
#
_symmetry.space_group_name_H-M   'P 1'
#
loop_
_entity.id
_entity.type
_entity.pdbx_description
1 polymer ?
#
loop_
_entity_poly.entity_id
_entity_poly.type
_entity_poly.pdbx_seq_one_letter_code
_entity_poly.pdbx_strand_id
1 'polypeptide(L)'
;MTNGCCGCISLLNGTAIHPSLRLYLANGVREHSVQAMDLMTPIGMGQRGLIVAPPGAGKTKLLKHICQAVAAAYPEIKLYALLIDERP
;
A
#
# COMPACT_ATOMS: atom_id res chain seq x y z
N MET A 1 24.29 -19.89 20.77
CA MET A 1 23.84 -20.64 19.57
C MET A 1 22.70 -19.87 18.92
N THR A 2 23.02 -18.75 18.25
CA THR A 2 22.06 -18.09 17.38
C THR A 2 22.20 -18.75 16.02
N ASN A 3 21.18 -19.51 15.62
CA ASN A 3 21.08 -20.04 14.26
C ASN A 3 20.98 -18.83 13.32
N GLY A 4 22.14 -18.39 12.81
CA GLY A 4 22.20 -17.44 11.71
C GLY A 4 21.50 -18.05 10.52
N CYS A 5 20.42 -17.43 10.07
CA CYS A 5 19.70 -17.84 8.88
C CYS A 5 20.65 -17.66 7.68
N CYS A 6 21.37 -18.72 7.33
CA CYS A 6 22.35 -18.72 6.25
C CYS A 6 21.61 -18.45 4.93
N GLY A 7 21.76 -17.23 4.39
CA GLY A 7 21.13 -16.80 3.13
C GLY A 7 20.23 -15.57 3.21
N CYS A 8 19.90 -15.06 4.40
CA CYS A 8 19.12 -13.82 4.52
C CYS A 8 20.03 -12.58 4.46
N ILE A 9 19.91 -11.79 3.39
CA ILE A 9 20.54 -10.47 3.32
C ILE A 9 19.75 -9.51 4.24
N SER A 10 20.47 -8.77 5.09
CA SER A 10 19.85 -7.73 5.93
C SER A 10 19.21 -6.67 5.05
N LEU A 11 18.00 -6.21 5.42
CA LEU A 11 17.29 -5.14 4.71
C LEU A 11 18.17 -3.88 4.53
N LEU A 12 19.06 -3.62 5.48
CA LEU A 12 19.97 -2.47 5.47
C LEU A 12 21.06 -2.54 4.39
N ASN A 13 21.33 -3.74 3.85
CA ASN A 13 22.35 -3.95 2.83
C ASN A 13 21.77 -3.91 1.41
N GLY A 14 20.45 -3.69 1.26
CA GLY A 14 19.79 -3.59 -0.05
C GLY A 14 20.03 -2.25 -0.75
N THR A 15 20.00 -2.24 -2.08
CA THR A 15 20.03 -1.01 -2.88
C THR A 15 18.61 -0.48 -3.08
N ALA A 16 18.41 0.81 -2.84
CA ALA A 16 17.14 1.45 -3.11
C ALA A 16 16.92 1.60 -4.62
N ILE A 17 15.84 1.03 -5.13
CA ILE A 17 15.43 1.14 -6.53
C ILE A 17 14.05 1.80 -6.63
N HIS A 18 13.78 2.44 -7.76
CA HIS A 18 12.47 3.02 -8.02
C HIS A 18 11.43 1.91 -8.28
N PRO A 19 10.17 2.08 -7.82
CA PRO A 19 9.09 1.16 -8.15
C PRO A 19 8.91 1.01 -9.67
N SER A 20 9.06 -0.21 -10.18
CA SER A 20 8.83 -0.52 -11.60
C SER A 20 7.54 -1.30 -11.82
N LEU A 21 7.13 -2.11 -10.84
CA LEU A 21 5.90 -2.90 -10.90
C LEU A 21 4.71 -2.08 -10.41
N ARG A 22 3.77 -1.78 -11.29
CA ARG A 22 2.53 -1.06 -10.99
C ARG A 22 1.47 -1.99 -10.40
N LEU A 23 0.77 -1.51 -9.37
CA LEU A 23 -0.43 -2.11 -8.80
C LEU A 23 -1.67 -1.48 -9.45
N TYR A 24 -2.57 -2.30 -9.99
CA TYR A 24 -3.82 -1.84 -10.62
C TYR A 24 -4.98 -2.08 -9.65
N LEU A 25 -5.43 -1.01 -8.98
CA LEU A 25 -6.41 -1.11 -7.89
C LEU A 25 -7.83 -1.36 -8.41
N ALA A 26 -8.17 -0.81 -9.57
CA ALA A 26 -9.50 -0.94 -10.19
C ALA A 26 -9.88 -2.40 -10.52
N ASN A 27 -8.91 -3.31 -10.57
CA ASN A 27 -9.15 -4.74 -10.81
C ASN A 27 -9.78 -5.45 -9.61
N GLY A 28 -9.53 -4.95 -8.39
CA GLY A 28 -10.00 -5.59 -7.16
C GLY A 28 -11.41 -5.19 -6.77
N VAL A 29 -11.74 -3.90 -6.84
CA VAL A 29 -13.05 -3.36 -6.45
C VAL A 29 -13.44 -2.19 -7.36
N ARG A 30 -14.72 -2.12 -7.75
CA ARG A 30 -15.29 -1.03 -8.55
C ARG A 30 -15.65 0.19 -7.71
N GLU A 31 -14.69 0.75 -6.98
CA GLU A 31 -14.85 2.02 -6.27
C GLU A 31 -14.29 3.18 -7.12
N HIS A 32 -15.06 4.25 -7.30
CA HIS A 32 -14.64 5.39 -8.11
C HIS A 32 -13.37 6.07 -7.58
N SER A 33 -13.15 6.02 -6.28
CA SER A 33 -11.96 6.59 -5.64
C SER A 33 -10.67 5.90 -6.10
N VAL A 34 -10.66 4.58 -6.19
CA VAL A 34 -9.45 3.84 -6.61
C VAL A 34 -9.24 3.90 -8.12
N GLN A 35 -10.32 3.99 -8.91
CA GLN A 35 -10.23 4.25 -10.35
C GLN A 35 -9.62 5.62 -10.65
N ALA A 36 -10.07 6.66 -9.93
CA ALA A 36 -9.49 7.99 -10.04
C ALA A 36 -8.00 7.99 -9.64
N MET A 37 -7.63 7.25 -8.58
CA MET A 37 -6.23 7.09 -8.18
C MET A 37 -5.39 6.37 -9.24
N ASP A 38 -5.89 5.31 -9.88
CA ASP A 38 -5.16 4.62 -10.95
C ASP A 38 -4.87 5.57 -12.13
N LEU A 39 -5.75 6.53 -12.41
CA LEU A 39 -5.55 7.49 -13.49
C LEU A 39 -4.60 8.63 -13.09
N MET A 40 -4.78 9.22 -11.91
CA MET A 40 -4.02 10.42 -11.53
C MET A 40 -2.73 10.14 -10.75
N THR A 41 -2.73 9.10 -9.91
CA THR A 41 -1.66 8.81 -8.94
C THR A 41 -1.42 7.30 -8.83
N PRO A 42 -0.85 6.67 -9.88
CA PRO A 42 -0.63 5.23 -9.89
C PRO A 42 0.31 4.79 -8.75
N ILE A 43 -0.01 3.65 -8.12
CA ILE A 43 0.78 3.08 -7.02
C ILE A 43 1.62 1.92 -7.55
N GLY A 44 2.92 1.89 -7.21
CA GLY A 44 3.82 0.77 -7.51
C GLY A 44 4.27 -0.02 -6.28
N MET A 45 4.86 -1.20 -6.49
CA MET A 45 5.50 -1.96 -5.43
C MET A 45 6.73 -1.22 -4.90
N GLY A 46 6.77 -0.97 -3.59
CA GLY A 46 7.79 -0.13 -2.97
C GLY A 46 7.48 1.38 -3.05
N GLN A 47 6.28 1.76 -3.52
CA GLN A 47 5.87 3.16 -3.56
C GLN A 47 5.77 3.74 -2.15
N ARG A 48 6.26 4.97 -2.01
CA ARG A 48 6.07 5.80 -0.83
C ARG A 48 5.11 6.91 -1.21
N GLY A 49 3.96 6.95 -0.56
CA GLY A 49 2.89 7.91 -0.84
C GLY A 49 2.44 8.62 0.42
N LEU A 50 1.96 9.84 0.26
CA LEU A 50 1.35 10.63 1.32
C LEU A 50 -0.04 11.06 0.86
N ILE A 51 -1.06 10.73 1.66
CA ILE A 51 -2.42 11.22 1.43
C ILE A 51 -2.60 12.47 2.29
N VAL A 52 -2.61 13.63 1.64
CA VAL A 52 -2.88 14.92 2.29
C VAL A 52 -4.37 15.22 2.16
N ALA A 53 -5.06 15.36 3.28
CA ALA A 53 -6.49 15.62 3.31
C ALA A 53 -6.87 16.44 4.56
N PRO A 54 -7.77 17.43 4.43
CA PRO A 54 -8.31 18.14 5.58
C PRO A 54 -9.23 17.23 6.43
N PRO A 55 -9.54 17.60 7.68
CA PRO A 55 -10.47 16.84 8.51
C PRO A 55 -11.84 16.72 7.81
N GLY A 56 -12.42 15.53 7.85
CA GLY A 56 -13.72 15.25 7.23
C GLY A 56 -13.68 14.92 5.73
N ALA A 57 -12.54 15.05 5.04
CA ALA A 57 -12.45 14.77 3.59
C ALA A 57 -12.39 13.27 3.21
N GLY A 58 -12.75 12.38 4.14
CA GLY A 58 -12.88 10.95 3.83
C GLY A 58 -11.57 10.17 3.73
N LYS A 59 -10.45 10.65 4.29
CA LYS A 59 -9.14 9.95 4.33
C LYS A 59 -9.27 8.48 4.71
N THR A 60 -10.08 8.19 5.74
CA THR A 60 -10.27 6.85 6.27
C THR A 60 -11.06 5.96 5.31
N LYS A 61 -12.03 6.53 4.58
CA LYS A 61 -12.79 5.79 3.57
C LYS A 61 -11.92 5.47 2.35
N LEU A 62 -11.12 6.43 1.91
CA LEU A 62 -10.15 6.23 0.83
C LEU A 62 -9.16 5.11 1.17
N LEU A 63 -8.56 5.15 2.36
CA LEU A 63 -7.66 4.09 2.84
C LEU A 63 -8.33 2.72 2.87
N LYS A 64 -9.58 2.62 3.34
CA LYS A 64 -10.34 1.37 3.33
C LYS A 64 -10.54 0.83 1.91
N HIS A 65 -10.91 1.69 0.96
CA HIS A 65 -11.09 1.27 -0.43
C HIS A 65 -9.78 0.77 -1.06
N ILE A 66 -8.64 1.43 -0.77
CA ILE A 66 -7.32 0.97 -1.22
C ILE A 66 -7.02 -0.41 -0.65
N CYS A 67 -7.21 -0.62 0.66
CA CYS A 67 -6.96 -1.91 1.29
C CYS A 67 -7.83 -3.03 0.69
N GLN A 68 -9.11 -2.77 0.46
CA GLN A 68 -10.03 -3.75 -0.15
C GLN A 68 -9.63 -4.08 -1.60
N ALA A 69 -9.27 -3.06 -2.39
CA ALA A 69 -8.81 -3.24 -3.75
C ALA A 69 -7.52 -4.09 -3.83
N VAL A 70 -6.54 -3.81 -2.97
CA VAL A 70 -5.29 -4.60 -2.94
C VAL A 70 -5.56 -6.02 -2.44
N ALA A 71 -6.37 -6.20 -1.40
CA ALA A 71 -6.70 -7.53 -0.87
C ALA A 71 -7.36 -8.43 -1.90
N ALA A 72 -8.22 -7.86 -2.75
CA ALA A 72 -8.91 -8.59 -3.80
C ALA A 72 -8.02 -8.86 -5.03
N ALA A 73 -7.22 -7.88 -5.45
CA ALA A 73 -6.40 -8.00 -6.67
C ALA A 73 -5.07 -8.76 -6.45
N TYR A 74 -4.51 -8.70 -5.24
CA TYR A 74 -3.17 -9.20 -4.92
C TYR A 74 -3.16 -9.94 -3.57
N PRO A 75 -3.77 -11.15 -3.49
CA PRO A 75 -3.88 -11.91 -2.24
C PRO A 75 -2.53 -12.34 -1.64
N GLU A 76 -1.46 -12.33 -2.44
CA GLU A 76 -0.08 -12.59 -2.00
C GLU A 76 0.55 -11.42 -1.23
N ILE A 77 0.01 -10.20 -1.37
CA ILE A 77 0.50 -9.02 -0.67
C ILE A 77 -0.06 -9.00 0.76
N LYS A 78 0.84 -8.93 1.75
CA LYS A 78 0.45 -8.76 3.14
C LYS A 78 0.09 -7.30 3.41
N LEU A 79 -1.15 -7.06 3.81
CA LEU A 79 -1.66 -5.75 4.19
C LEU A 79 -1.53 -5.52 5.69
N TYR A 80 -1.05 -4.33 6.06
CA TYR A 80 -0.96 -3.88 7.44
C TYR A 80 -1.61 -2.49 7.56
N ALA A 81 -2.46 -2.32 8.56
CA ALA A 81 -3.05 -1.02 8.91
C ALA A 81 -2.60 -0.65 10.31
N LEU A 82 -1.82 0.43 10.42
CA LEU A 82 -1.38 1.00 11.69
C LEU A 82 -2.19 2.27 11.94
N LEU A 83 -2.99 2.27 13.00
CA LEU A 83 -3.76 3.42 13.44
C LEU A 83 -3.05 4.05 14.64
N ILE A 84 -2.70 5.32 14.54
CA ILE A 84 -2.05 6.08 15.60
C ILE A 84 -2.98 7.23 15.96
N ASP A 85 -3.37 7.31 17.23
CA ASP A 85 -4.18 8.41 17.78
C ASP A 85 -5.47 8.71 16.98
N GLU A 86 -6.05 7.68 16.36
CA GLU A 86 -7.35 7.77 15.69
C GLU A 86 -8.49 7.46 16.69
N ARG A 87 -9.67 8.02 16.40
CA ARG A 87 -10.87 7.72 17.19
C ARG A 87 -11.28 6.26 16.99
N PRO A 88 -11.78 5.57 18.05
CA PRO A 88 -12.33 4.22 17.93
C PRO A 88 -13.53 4.17 16.97
#